data_AF-A0A2W6ZPJ8-F1
#
_entry.id   AF-A0A2W6ZPJ8-F1
#
_cell.length_a   1.000
_cell.length_b   1.000
_cell.length_c   1.000
_cell.angle_alpha   90.00
_cell.angle_beta   90.00
_cell.angle_gamma   90.00
#
_symmetry.space_group_name_H-M   'P 1'
#
loop_
_entity.id
_entity.type
_entity.pdbx_description
1 polymer ?
#
loop_
_entity_poly.entity_id
_entity_poly.type
_entity_poly.pdbx_seq_one_letter_code
_entity_poly.pdbx_strand_id
1 'polypeptide(L)'
;AGRISPHWGRTAWDIITGLETDEVGLLWIVATNPAVSLPDLERVKAALRRSPFTIQQDAYYPTETAQFAHVLLPAAQWGEKTGTMTNSERMVTLCQAFCSPPGEARPDWEIIADVGYRLGFADQFPFTNSADVYAEYVQLTHGRVCDMTGLSHDRLRQEGPLQWPCPKEESGKELTTLDHTSDELLSKTAKPAKRLYTDHQFPTADGRARFSADHSRGLAEPPDAAYPFVLTTGRLYGHWHTQTRTGRIEKIRQMHPHPFLEIHPRDAARIGVEDQGLIEVRSRRGVARFPAKVTAAIAPGTVFVPIHWGELWADKAEANAMTHDQSCPDSKQPELKACAVQLIPVLAESIQSDYAIVAKALEISSVSSAL
;
A
#
# COMPACT_ATOMS: atom_id res chain seq x y z
N ALA A 1 34.01 1.61 -0.56
CA ALA A 1 32.71 1.96 0.05
C ALA A 1 31.82 2.59 -1.01
N GLY A 2 30.62 2.05 -1.21
CA GLY A 2 29.61 2.68 -2.07
C GLY A 2 29.13 4.00 -1.45
N ARG A 3 28.73 4.95 -2.27
CA ARG A 3 28.01 6.16 -1.83
C ARG A 3 26.58 6.04 -2.36
N ILE A 4 25.60 6.38 -1.53
CA ILE A 4 24.22 6.53 -2.01
C ILE A 4 24.23 7.63 -3.06
N SER A 5 23.67 7.34 -4.24
CA SER A 5 23.57 8.32 -5.31
C SER A 5 22.80 9.56 -4.84
N PRO A 6 23.28 10.78 -5.11
CA PRO A 6 22.52 12.00 -4.83
C PRO A 6 21.35 12.18 -5.82
N HIS A 7 21.33 11.45 -6.93
CA HIS A 7 20.25 11.45 -7.90
C HIS A 7 19.14 10.51 -7.44
N TRP A 8 17.90 10.99 -7.52
CA TRP A 8 16.72 10.20 -7.18
C TRP A 8 16.60 9.00 -8.10
N GLY A 9 16.22 7.86 -7.53
CA GLY A 9 15.84 6.68 -8.30
C GLY A 9 14.50 6.88 -9.00
N ARG A 10 14.11 5.86 -9.77
CA ARG A 10 12.80 5.79 -10.43
C ARG A 10 11.67 5.75 -9.40
N THR A 11 10.58 6.45 -9.67
CA THR A 11 9.34 6.31 -8.89
C THR A 11 8.67 4.96 -9.18
N ALA A 12 7.65 4.60 -8.41
CA ALA A 12 6.90 3.35 -8.67
C ALA A 12 6.32 3.30 -10.10
N TRP A 13 5.84 4.42 -10.64
CA TRP A 13 5.33 4.48 -12.00
C TRP A 13 6.45 4.48 -13.05
N ASP A 14 7.57 5.15 -12.78
CA ASP A 14 8.74 5.12 -13.67
C ASP A 14 9.36 3.72 -13.75
N ILE A 15 9.23 2.90 -12.70
CA ILE A 15 9.63 1.50 -12.74
C ILE A 15 8.76 0.72 -13.74
N ILE A 16 7.43 0.90 -13.68
CA ILE A 16 6.49 0.21 -14.60
C ILE A 16 6.75 0.63 -16.04
N THR A 17 6.83 1.91 -16.32
CA THR A 17 7.11 2.42 -17.68
C THR A 17 8.55 2.10 -18.13
N GLY A 18 9.47 1.95 -17.20
CA GLY A 18 10.82 1.43 -17.45
C GLY A 18 10.85 -0.01 -17.96
N LEU A 19 9.85 -0.85 -17.62
CA LEU A 19 9.70 -2.20 -18.20
C LEU A 19 9.20 -2.15 -19.65
N GLU A 20 8.48 -1.10 -20.03
CA GLU A 20 7.99 -0.92 -21.40
C GLU A 20 9.12 -0.53 -22.35
N THR A 21 10.11 0.19 -21.81
CA THR A 21 11.24 0.80 -22.53
C THR A 21 12.55 0.06 -22.35
N ASP A 22 12.53 -1.12 -21.71
CA ASP A 22 13.69 -1.96 -21.41
C ASP A 22 14.77 -1.28 -20.52
N GLU A 23 14.43 -0.17 -19.87
CA GLU A 23 15.29 0.52 -18.91
C GLU A 23 15.37 -0.18 -17.55
N VAL A 24 14.38 -1.01 -17.23
CA VAL A 24 14.34 -1.84 -16.02
C VAL A 24 14.54 -3.30 -16.41
N GLY A 25 15.76 -3.82 -16.17
CA GLY A 25 16.12 -5.19 -16.49
C GLY A 25 15.80 -6.23 -15.40
N LEU A 26 15.57 -5.78 -14.17
CA LEU A 26 15.20 -6.62 -13.03
C LEU A 26 14.21 -5.88 -12.15
N LEU A 27 13.09 -6.54 -11.83
CA LEU A 27 12.08 -6.03 -10.91
C LEU A 27 11.94 -6.95 -9.70
N TRP A 28 12.20 -6.43 -8.50
CA TRP A 28 11.98 -7.16 -7.24
C TRP A 28 10.85 -6.51 -6.45
N ILE A 29 9.71 -7.20 -6.37
CA ILE A 29 8.50 -6.75 -5.68
C ILE A 29 8.46 -7.41 -4.31
N VAL A 30 8.43 -6.59 -3.26
CA VAL A 30 8.38 -7.06 -1.86
C VAL A 30 7.07 -6.63 -1.22
N ALA A 31 6.31 -7.59 -0.67
CA ALA A 31 5.10 -7.39 0.12
C ALA A 31 4.05 -6.43 -0.50
N THR A 32 3.92 -6.44 -1.83
CA THR A 32 3.01 -5.57 -2.58
C THR A 32 2.41 -6.34 -3.76
N ASN A 33 1.21 -5.96 -4.16
CA ASN A 33 0.48 -6.58 -5.27
C ASN A 33 0.15 -5.56 -6.39
N PRO A 34 1.15 -5.07 -7.15
CA PRO A 34 0.97 -4.05 -8.18
C PRO A 34 0.00 -4.44 -9.28
N ALA A 35 -0.17 -5.74 -9.56
CA ALA A 35 -1.16 -6.24 -10.52
C ALA A 35 -2.63 -6.05 -10.07
N VAL A 36 -2.87 -5.43 -8.91
CA VAL A 36 -4.19 -4.95 -8.47
C VAL A 36 -4.14 -3.49 -8.00
N SER A 37 -3.05 -3.09 -7.31
CA SER A 37 -3.03 -1.84 -6.54
C SER A 37 -2.56 -0.60 -7.30
N LEU A 38 -1.85 -0.75 -8.42
CA LEU A 38 -1.37 0.38 -9.23
C LEU A 38 -2.47 0.92 -10.16
N PRO A 39 -2.42 2.22 -10.54
CA PRO A 39 -3.34 2.80 -11.52
C PRO A 39 -3.09 2.25 -12.93
N ASP A 40 -4.03 2.51 -13.86
CA ASP A 40 -3.92 2.12 -15.27
C ASP A 40 -3.54 0.64 -15.39
N LEU A 41 -4.35 -0.18 -14.73
CA LEU A 41 -3.97 -1.54 -14.34
C LEU A 41 -3.66 -2.44 -15.54
N GLU A 42 -4.36 -2.26 -16.65
CA GLU A 42 -4.12 -3.03 -17.87
C GLU A 42 -2.74 -2.74 -18.47
N ARG A 43 -2.30 -1.48 -18.42
CA ARG A 43 -0.93 -1.10 -18.80
C ARG A 43 0.09 -1.68 -17.84
N VAL A 44 -0.17 -1.64 -16.53
CA VAL A 44 0.70 -2.27 -15.51
C VAL A 44 0.86 -3.76 -15.79
N LYS A 45 -0.24 -4.50 -15.99
CA LYS A 45 -0.21 -5.93 -16.32
C LYS A 45 0.56 -6.18 -17.62
N ALA A 46 0.37 -5.34 -18.64
CA ALA A 46 1.12 -5.44 -19.90
C ALA A 46 2.63 -5.23 -19.70
N ALA A 47 3.03 -4.23 -18.92
CA ALA A 47 4.42 -3.96 -18.58
C ALA A 47 5.04 -5.11 -17.75
N LEU A 48 4.32 -5.64 -16.75
CA LEU A 48 4.77 -6.78 -15.96
C LEU A 48 5.03 -8.04 -16.82
N ARG A 49 4.21 -8.29 -17.85
CA ARG A 49 4.45 -9.40 -18.81
C ARG A 49 5.72 -9.21 -19.64
N ARG A 50 6.16 -7.98 -19.85
CA ARG A 50 7.40 -7.66 -20.60
C ARG A 50 8.64 -7.72 -19.73
N SER A 51 8.49 -7.71 -18.41
CA SER A 51 9.61 -7.68 -17.48
C SER A 51 10.61 -8.81 -17.78
N PRO A 52 11.90 -8.51 -18.02
CA PRO A 52 12.87 -9.54 -18.35
C PRO A 52 13.12 -10.53 -17.20
N PHE A 53 13.01 -10.04 -15.97
CA PHE A 53 13.16 -10.85 -14.78
C PHE A 53 12.45 -10.20 -13.59
N THR A 54 11.47 -10.90 -13.03
CA THR A 54 10.64 -10.44 -11.91
C THR A 54 10.76 -11.41 -10.74
N ILE A 55 11.12 -10.88 -9.57
CA ILE A 55 11.07 -11.59 -8.30
C ILE A 55 9.87 -11.06 -7.52
N GLN A 56 9.01 -11.96 -7.01
CA GLN A 56 8.04 -11.59 -6.00
C GLN A 56 8.39 -12.24 -4.66
N GLN A 57 8.56 -11.41 -3.64
CA GLN A 57 8.77 -11.81 -2.26
C GLN A 57 7.52 -11.46 -1.46
N ASP A 58 6.76 -12.46 -1.05
CA ASP A 58 5.50 -12.28 -0.32
C ASP A 58 5.27 -13.42 0.67
N ALA A 59 4.51 -13.13 1.72
CA ALA A 59 4.10 -14.13 2.72
C ALA A 59 2.85 -14.91 2.28
N TYR A 60 2.19 -14.45 1.22
CA TYR A 60 0.93 -15.01 0.75
C TYR A 60 1.05 -15.49 -0.69
N TYR A 61 0.47 -16.66 -0.94
CA TYR A 61 0.35 -17.24 -2.28
C TYR A 61 -1.01 -17.96 -2.43
N PRO A 62 -1.68 -17.90 -3.59
CA PRO A 62 -1.36 -17.06 -4.74
C PRO A 62 -1.63 -15.56 -4.46
N THR A 63 -1.04 -14.72 -5.31
CA THR A 63 -1.40 -13.30 -5.52
C THR A 63 -1.53 -13.04 -7.02
N GLU A 64 -2.24 -12.00 -7.44
CA GLU A 64 -2.36 -11.62 -8.86
C GLU A 64 -0.97 -11.31 -9.45
N THR A 65 -0.10 -10.63 -8.70
CA THR A 65 1.26 -10.32 -9.14
C THR A 65 2.13 -11.57 -9.34
N ALA A 66 1.84 -12.68 -8.65
CA ALA A 66 2.62 -13.91 -8.75
C ALA A 66 2.56 -14.54 -10.15
N GLN A 67 1.51 -14.24 -10.91
CA GLN A 67 1.38 -14.70 -12.30
C GLN A 67 2.41 -14.08 -13.24
N PHE A 68 3.04 -12.97 -12.86
CA PHE A 68 4.06 -12.27 -13.64
C PHE A 68 5.48 -12.49 -13.10
N ALA A 69 5.62 -13.25 -12.02
CA ALA A 69 6.91 -13.51 -11.38
C ALA A 69 7.63 -14.68 -12.05
N HIS A 70 8.95 -14.53 -12.19
CA HIS A 70 9.86 -15.60 -12.61
C HIS A 70 10.37 -16.39 -11.40
N VAL A 71 10.50 -15.71 -10.25
CA VAL A 71 10.92 -16.31 -8.99
C VAL A 71 9.97 -15.85 -7.89
N LEU A 72 9.51 -16.81 -7.08
CA LEU A 72 8.76 -16.56 -5.86
C LEU A 72 9.65 -16.86 -4.66
N LEU A 73 9.76 -15.90 -3.74
CA LEU A 73 10.53 -16.03 -2.50
C LEU A 73 9.57 -15.99 -1.30
N PRO A 74 9.43 -17.08 -0.53
CA PRO A 74 8.52 -17.12 0.60
C PRO A 74 9.04 -16.24 1.74
N ALA A 75 8.28 -15.19 2.09
CA ALA A 75 8.61 -14.30 3.20
C ALA A 75 7.85 -14.67 4.48
N ALA A 76 8.49 -14.55 5.63
CA ALA A 76 7.84 -14.71 6.92
C ALA A 76 6.82 -13.58 7.18
N GLN A 77 5.65 -13.90 7.73
CA GLN A 77 4.62 -12.94 8.11
C GLN A 77 4.95 -12.24 9.45
N TRP A 78 4.22 -11.18 9.78
CA TRP A 78 4.35 -10.37 11.00
C TRP A 78 4.57 -11.19 12.29
N GLY A 79 3.78 -12.25 12.52
CA GLY A 79 3.91 -13.07 13.74
C GLY A 79 5.09 -14.04 13.77
N GLU A 80 5.75 -14.21 12.62
CA GLU A 80 6.79 -15.22 12.37
C GLU A 80 8.20 -14.62 12.40
N LYS A 81 8.32 -13.29 12.46
CA LYS A 81 9.60 -12.58 12.44
C LYS A 81 9.62 -11.44 13.45
N THR A 82 10.81 -11.16 13.98
CA THR A 82 11.02 -10.02 14.88
C THR A 82 11.46 -8.79 14.09
N GLY A 83 10.89 -7.63 14.40
CA GLY A 83 11.30 -6.34 13.84
C GLY A 83 10.56 -5.18 14.51
N THR A 84 10.55 -4.02 13.88
CA THR A 84 9.82 -2.85 14.39
C THR A 84 8.72 -2.41 13.42
N MET A 85 7.62 -1.88 13.94
CA MET A 85 6.62 -1.13 13.17
C MET A 85 6.49 0.29 13.70
N THR A 86 6.29 1.23 12.78
CA THR A 86 6.02 2.63 13.10
C THR A 86 4.62 3.00 12.63
N ASN A 87 3.78 3.51 13.53
CA ASN A 87 2.42 3.92 13.20
C ASN A 87 2.32 5.41 12.81
N SER A 88 1.13 5.87 12.44
CA SER A 88 0.87 7.25 11.96
C SER A 88 1.18 8.34 12.98
N GLU A 89 1.18 8.01 14.27
CA GLU A 89 1.52 8.91 15.36
C GLU A 89 2.98 8.78 15.79
N ARG A 90 3.86 8.24 14.92
CA ARG A 90 5.31 8.14 15.13
C ARG A 90 5.72 7.15 16.24
N MET A 91 4.81 6.32 16.73
CA MET A 91 5.13 5.30 17.73
C MET A 91 5.84 4.13 17.06
N VAL A 92 7.07 3.86 17.51
CA VAL A 92 7.87 2.70 17.16
C VAL A 92 7.61 1.60 18.18
N THR A 93 7.17 0.44 17.70
CA THR A 93 6.86 -0.72 18.52
C THR A 93 7.70 -1.90 18.08
N LEU A 94 8.31 -2.61 19.03
CA LEU A 94 8.92 -3.91 18.77
C LEU A 94 7.82 -4.95 18.53
N CYS A 95 7.84 -5.59 17.38
CA CYS A 95 7.01 -6.74 17.05
C CYS A 95 7.87 -7.99 17.19
N GLN A 96 7.66 -8.74 18.28
CA GLN A 96 8.40 -9.98 18.52
C GLN A 96 7.72 -11.16 17.80
N ALA A 97 8.52 -12.01 17.18
CA ALA A 97 8.04 -13.29 16.68
C ALA A 97 7.45 -14.11 17.84
N PHE A 98 6.28 -14.69 17.63
CA PHE A 98 5.63 -15.61 18.58
C PHE A 98 5.41 -17.01 17.99
N CYS A 99 5.73 -17.19 16.71
CA CYS A 99 5.74 -18.48 16.02
C CYS A 99 6.93 -18.55 15.05
N SER A 100 7.29 -19.77 14.66
CA SER A 100 8.35 -19.96 13.65
C SER A 100 7.79 -19.75 12.23
N PRO A 101 8.58 -19.20 11.30
CA PRO A 101 8.20 -19.17 9.89
C PRO A 101 7.87 -20.58 9.35
N PRO A 102 6.80 -20.74 8.57
CA PRO A 102 6.42 -22.02 8.00
C PRO A 102 7.32 -22.41 6.82
N GLY A 103 7.64 -23.70 6.72
CA GLY A 103 8.40 -24.25 5.59
C GLY A 103 9.74 -23.55 5.38
N GLU A 104 9.95 -23.02 4.17
CA GLU A 104 11.17 -22.29 3.78
C GLU A 104 11.05 -20.78 3.93
N ALA A 105 9.96 -20.28 4.56
CA ALA A 105 9.75 -18.85 4.71
C ALA A 105 10.84 -18.21 5.59
N ARG A 106 11.35 -17.06 5.16
CA ARG A 106 12.40 -16.32 5.87
C ARG A 106 12.00 -14.86 6.10
N PRO A 107 12.46 -14.21 7.17
CA PRO A 107 12.32 -12.76 7.32
C PRO A 107 12.87 -12.03 6.09
N ASP A 108 12.17 -10.98 5.63
CA ASP A 108 12.53 -10.27 4.38
C ASP A 108 13.98 -9.78 4.37
N TRP A 109 14.48 -9.31 5.51
CA TRP A 109 15.84 -8.80 5.64
C TRP A 109 16.89 -9.91 5.41
N GLU A 110 16.60 -11.15 5.81
CA GLU A 110 17.51 -12.28 5.59
C GLU A 110 17.58 -12.64 4.12
N ILE A 111 16.45 -12.61 3.41
CA ILE A 111 16.41 -12.90 1.97
C ILE A 111 17.25 -11.86 1.22
N ILE A 112 17.07 -10.57 1.54
CA ILE A 112 17.83 -9.49 0.92
C ILE A 112 19.32 -9.59 1.26
N ALA A 113 19.67 -9.82 2.53
CA ALA A 113 21.06 -9.96 2.97
C ALA A 113 21.77 -11.15 2.29
N ASP A 114 21.08 -12.28 2.14
CA ASP A 114 21.61 -13.49 1.53
C ASP A 114 21.81 -13.33 0.01
N VAL A 115 20.94 -12.59 -0.68
CA VAL A 115 21.18 -12.18 -2.08
C VAL A 115 22.40 -11.25 -2.16
N GLY A 116 22.51 -10.25 -1.29
CA GLY A 116 23.67 -9.36 -1.22
C GLY A 116 24.99 -10.12 -0.99
N TYR A 117 24.98 -11.09 -0.07
CA TYR A 117 26.10 -11.99 0.20
C TYR A 117 26.51 -12.76 -1.06
N ARG A 118 25.56 -13.40 -1.75
CA ARG A 118 25.83 -14.17 -2.98
C ARG A 118 26.30 -13.32 -4.16
N LEU A 119 25.94 -12.04 -4.18
CA LEU A 119 26.44 -11.08 -5.16
C LEU A 119 27.85 -10.55 -4.84
N GLY A 120 28.49 -11.02 -3.76
CA GLY A 120 29.85 -10.65 -3.38
C GLY A 120 29.95 -9.47 -2.41
N PHE A 121 28.84 -9.04 -1.81
CA PHE A 121 28.79 -7.93 -0.83
C PHE A 121 28.76 -8.42 0.63
N ALA A 122 29.41 -9.55 0.93
CA ALA A 122 29.37 -10.17 2.25
C ALA A 122 29.71 -9.20 3.41
N ASP A 123 30.70 -8.34 3.22
CA ASP A 123 31.13 -7.35 4.21
C ASP A 123 30.08 -6.23 4.47
N GLN A 124 29.12 -6.04 3.56
CA GLN A 124 28.04 -5.05 3.70
C GLN A 124 26.74 -5.65 4.25
N PHE A 125 26.65 -6.98 4.35
CA PHE A 125 25.49 -7.66 4.92
C PHE A 125 25.86 -8.57 6.12
N PRO A 126 26.66 -8.12 7.11
CA PRO A 126 27.11 -8.95 8.23
C PRO A 126 26.05 -9.05 9.37
N PHE A 127 24.76 -9.07 9.03
CA PHE A 127 23.67 -9.04 10.01
C PHE A 127 23.35 -10.44 10.53
N THR A 128 23.34 -10.61 11.85
CA THR A 128 22.98 -11.90 12.48
C THR A 128 21.49 -11.93 12.84
N ASN A 129 20.88 -10.77 13.09
CA ASN A 129 19.48 -10.65 13.46
C ASN A 129 18.91 -9.27 13.06
N SER A 130 17.59 -9.08 13.18
CA SER A 130 16.93 -7.83 12.82
C SER A 130 17.27 -6.64 13.72
N ALA A 131 17.77 -6.86 14.95
CA ALA A 131 18.26 -5.77 15.80
C ALA A 131 19.55 -5.17 15.23
N ASP A 132 20.41 -5.97 14.59
CA ASP A 132 21.63 -5.47 13.94
C ASP A 132 21.26 -4.56 12.76
N VAL A 133 20.30 -5.00 11.94
CA VAL A 133 19.75 -4.19 10.82
C VAL A 133 19.15 -2.88 11.34
N TYR A 134 18.35 -2.95 12.40
CA TYR A 134 17.74 -1.77 13.01
C TYR A 134 18.79 -0.83 13.61
N ALA A 135 19.82 -1.36 14.25
CA ALA A 135 20.91 -0.59 14.84
C ALA A 135 21.69 0.20 13.78
N GLU A 136 21.92 -0.37 12.60
CA GLU A 136 22.50 0.36 11.46
C GLU A 136 21.52 1.43 10.93
N TYR A 137 20.26 1.06 10.72
CA TYR A 137 19.23 1.98 10.22
C TYR A 137 19.10 3.25 11.09
N VAL A 138 19.05 3.11 12.42
CA VAL A 138 18.87 4.29 13.29
C VAL A 138 20.05 5.25 13.23
N GLN A 139 21.27 4.80 12.89
CA GLN A 139 22.40 5.72 12.67
C GLN A 139 22.15 6.67 11.49
N LEU A 140 21.44 6.21 10.46
CA LEU A 140 21.11 7.02 9.28
C LEU A 140 20.12 8.17 9.61
N THR A 141 19.46 8.09 10.76
CA THR A 141 18.48 9.08 11.23
C THR A 141 19.11 10.19 12.08
N HIS A 142 20.38 10.04 12.49
CA HIS A 142 21.06 10.98 13.37
C HIS A 142 20.97 12.43 12.86
N GLY A 143 20.53 13.34 13.73
CA GLY A 143 20.41 14.77 13.44
C GLY A 143 19.29 15.14 12.46
N ARG A 144 18.41 14.19 12.09
CA ARG A 144 17.23 14.45 11.25
C ARG A 144 15.99 14.65 12.13
N VAL A 145 14.92 15.17 11.54
CA VAL A 145 13.60 15.28 12.23
C VAL A 145 13.11 13.91 12.72
N CYS A 146 13.47 12.84 12.03
CA CYS A 146 13.15 11.47 12.39
C CYS A 146 14.24 10.76 13.22
N ASP A 147 15.07 11.49 13.97
CA ASP A 147 16.14 10.90 14.78
C ASP A 147 15.60 9.81 15.70
N MET A 148 16.11 8.59 15.55
CA MET A 148 15.76 7.38 16.29
C MET A 148 17.01 6.78 16.95
N THR A 149 18.12 7.50 17.05
CA THR A 149 19.41 6.99 17.54
C THR A 149 19.37 6.50 18.98
N GLY A 150 18.39 6.95 19.77
CA GLY A 150 18.13 6.49 21.13
C GLY A 150 17.30 5.21 21.19
N LEU A 151 16.79 4.69 20.06
CA LEU A 151 15.99 3.47 20.01
C LEU A 151 16.86 2.24 19.74
N SER A 152 16.52 1.14 20.40
CA SER A 152 17.06 -0.19 20.11
C SER A 152 15.97 -1.24 20.37
N HIS A 153 16.14 -2.44 19.82
CA HIS A 153 15.22 -3.55 20.14
C HIS A 153 15.16 -3.83 21.65
N ASP A 154 16.30 -3.81 22.34
CA ASP A 154 16.34 -4.04 23.79
C ASP A 154 15.60 -2.96 24.57
N ARG A 155 15.77 -1.71 24.19
CA ARG A 155 15.07 -0.58 24.81
C ARG A 155 13.56 -0.69 24.58
N LEU A 156 13.13 -0.96 23.36
CA LEU A 156 11.71 -1.15 23.03
C LEU A 156 11.10 -2.36 23.75
N ARG A 157 11.90 -3.40 24.03
CA ARG A 157 11.46 -4.56 24.82
C ARG A 157 11.25 -4.20 26.29
N GLN A 158 12.12 -3.36 26.86
CA GLN A 158 12.09 -2.99 28.27
C GLN A 158 11.10 -1.86 28.57
N GLU A 159 11.06 -0.84 27.73
CA GLU A 159 10.27 0.39 27.91
C GLU A 159 8.92 0.34 27.17
N GLY A 160 8.76 -0.58 26.23
CA GLY A 160 7.60 -0.64 25.34
C GLY A 160 7.70 0.34 24.16
N PRO A 161 6.57 0.65 23.51
CA PRO A 161 6.54 1.57 22.37
C PRO A 161 7.05 2.96 22.71
N LEU A 162 7.88 3.53 21.82
CA LEU A 162 8.46 4.87 21.98
C LEU A 162 8.23 5.72 20.73
N GLN A 163 7.98 7.01 20.90
CA GLN A 163 7.71 7.93 19.80
C GLN A 163 9.01 8.54 19.27
N TRP A 164 9.15 8.67 17.94
CA TRP A 164 10.22 9.50 17.36
C TRP A 164 9.77 10.98 17.22
N PRO A 165 10.70 11.95 17.28
CA PRO A 165 12.14 11.80 17.48
C PRO A 165 12.52 11.30 18.88
N CYS A 166 13.50 10.40 18.94
CA CYS A 166 14.08 9.83 20.15
C CYS A 166 15.61 9.72 19.96
N PRO A 167 16.34 10.86 20.04
CA PRO A 167 17.78 10.88 19.93
C PRO A 167 18.44 10.19 21.13
N LYS A 168 19.64 9.66 20.93
CA LYS A 168 20.46 9.13 22.03
C LYS A 168 20.91 10.30 22.92
N GLU A 169 20.80 10.15 24.23
CA GLU A 169 21.37 11.12 25.16
C GLU A 169 22.90 11.13 24.99
N GLU A 170 23.43 12.18 24.35
CA GLU A 170 24.86 12.45 24.38
C GLU A 170 25.20 13.02 25.75
N SER A 171 26.17 12.41 26.43
CA SER A 171 26.65 12.86 27.73
C SER A 171 27.04 14.34 27.66
N GLY A 172 26.23 15.22 28.27
CA GLY A 172 26.54 16.65 28.41
C GLY A 172 25.89 17.62 27.41
N LYS A 173 24.96 17.17 26.55
CA LYS A 173 24.06 18.10 25.84
C LYS A 173 22.62 17.75 26.15
N GLU A 174 22.03 18.50 27.07
CA GLU A 174 20.58 18.59 27.19
C GLU A 174 20.03 18.95 25.81
N LEU A 175 19.33 18.01 25.16
CA LEU A 175 18.42 18.39 24.10
C LEU A 175 17.34 19.24 24.77
N THR A 176 17.42 20.55 24.54
CA THR A 176 16.50 21.54 25.05
C THR A 176 15.11 21.31 24.46
N THR A 177 14.31 20.44 25.07
CA THR A 177 12.89 20.71 25.20
C THR A 177 12.75 21.52 26.47
N LEU A 178 12.89 22.85 26.35
CA LEU A 178 12.59 23.78 27.43
C LEU A 178 11.09 23.70 27.73
N ASP A 179 10.73 22.83 28.67
CA ASP A 179 9.47 22.89 29.37
C ASP A 179 9.49 24.13 30.27
N HIS A 180 8.69 25.13 29.92
CA HIS A 180 8.23 26.12 30.87
C HIS A 180 6.71 25.97 30.98
N THR A 181 6.26 25.27 32.02
CA THR A 181 5.62 25.90 33.19
C THR A 181 5.33 24.88 34.29
N SER A 182 5.92 25.17 35.45
CA SER A 182 5.48 24.93 36.84
C SER A 182 5.13 23.51 37.31
N ASP A 183 5.99 23.11 38.26
CA ASP A 183 5.77 22.32 39.47
C ASP A 183 5.81 20.78 39.42
N GLU A 184 6.68 20.30 40.31
CA GLU A 184 6.84 18.97 40.89
C GLU A 184 7.63 17.89 40.13
N LEU A 185 8.85 17.68 40.64
CA LEU A 185 9.71 16.50 40.60
C LEU A 185 10.36 16.11 39.25
N LEU A 186 11.62 16.55 39.14
CA LEU A 186 12.77 15.85 38.54
C LEU A 186 12.52 14.34 38.28
N SER A 187 12.06 14.00 37.08
CA SER A 187 12.20 12.67 36.51
C SER A 187 13.25 12.75 35.39
N LYS A 188 14.35 11.99 35.58
CA LYS A 188 15.58 11.93 34.77
C LYS A 188 15.40 11.28 33.39
N THR A 189 14.38 11.68 32.64
CA THR A 189 14.20 11.26 31.24
C THR A 189 13.43 12.36 30.55
N ALA A 190 14.10 13.15 29.71
CA ALA A 190 13.41 14.05 28.79
C ALA A 190 12.53 13.18 27.89
N LYS A 191 11.24 13.04 28.24
CA LYS A 191 10.30 12.31 27.39
C LYS A 191 10.08 13.18 26.16
N PRO A 192 10.35 12.68 24.94
CA PRO A 192 10.09 13.44 23.73
C PRO A 192 8.62 13.87 23.70
N ALA A 193 8.37 15.14 23.37
CA ALA A 193 7.03 15.72 23.37
C ALA A 193 6.10 14.91 22.45
N LYS A 194 4.93 14.50 22.98
CA LYS A 194 3.93 13.73 22.22
C LYS A 194 3.52 14.39 20.90
N ARG A 195 3.59 15.73 20.85
CA ARG A 195 3.27 16.59 19.71
C ARG A 195 4.50 17.41 19.35
N LEU A 196 4.82 17.48 18.04
CA LEU A 196 5.92 18.31 17.54
C LEU A 196 5.51 19.78 17.40
N TYR A 197 6.52 20.66 17.45
CA TYR A 197 6.43 22.08 17.11
C TYR A 197 5.52 22.91 18.03
N THR A 198 5.30 22.46 19.27
CA THR A 198 4.57 23.23 20.30
C THR A 198 5.34 24.47 20.78
N ASP A 199 6.64 24.51 20.51
CA ASP A 199 7.56 25.63 20.74
C ASP A 199 7.62 26.62 19.56
N HIS A 200 6.85 26.36 18.50
CA HIS A 200 6.84 27.13 17.25
C HIS A 200 8.18 27.16 16.49
N GLN A 201 9.07 26.19 16.74
CA GLN A 201 10.29 26.01 15.96
C GLN A 201 10.08 24.92 14.91
N PHE A 202 10.13 25.29 13.63
CA PHE A 202 9.92 24.39 12.51
C PHE A 202 11.24 23.98 11.85
N PRO A 203 11.30 22.84 11.15
CA PRO A 203 12.52 22.38 10.46
C PRO A 203 12.76 23.14 9.15
N THR A 204 12.82 24.47 9.26
CA THR A 204 13.10 25.43 8.20
C THR A 204 14.33 26.24 8.59
N ALA A 205 15.03 26.81 7.61
CA ALA A 205 16.28 27.54 7.85
C ALA A 205 16.12 28.74 8.83
N ASP A 206 14.92 29.30 8.95
CA ASP A 206 14.58 30.41 9.83
C ASP A 206 13.72 29.99 11.04
N GLY A 207 13.46 28.70 11.21
CA GLY A 207 12.65 28.15 12.29
C GLY A 207 11.15 28.44 12.19
N ARG A 208 10.64 29.03 11.10
CA ARG A 208 9.24 29.43 10.95
C ARG A 208 8.45 28.51 10.01
N ALA A 209 7.16 28.34 10.29
CA ALA A 209 6.24 27.68 9.37
C ALA A 209 6.09 28.48 8.07
N ARG A 210 5.93 27.78 6.94
CA ARG A 210 5.69 28.38 5.63
C ARG A 210 4.21 28.28 5.27
N PHE A 211 3.58 29.43 5.05
CA PHE A 211 2.21 29.49 4.54
C PHE A 211 2.25 29.45 3.01
N SER A 212 1.44 28.58 2.41
CA SER A 212 1.24 28.50 0.96
C SER A 212 -0.23 28.76 0.63
N ALA A 213 -0.48 29.51 -0.44
CA ALA A 213 -1.81 29.80 -0.95
C ALA A 213 -1.99 29.11 -2.31
N ASP A 214 -2.13 27.79 -2.28
CA ASP A 214 -2.32 26.98 -3.49
C ASP A 214 -3.80 26.94 -3.88
N HIS A 215 -4.07 27.12 -5.17
CA HIS A 215 -5.41 26.99 -5.74
C HIS A 215 -5.59 25.61 -6.38
N SER A 216 -6.78 25.01 -6.19
CA SER A 216 -7.12 23.75 -6.85
C SER A 216 -7.07 23.91 -8.37
N ARG A 217 -6.41 22.95 -9.04
CA ARG A 217 -6.38 22.87 -10.51
C ARG A 217 -7.53 22.03 -11.08
N GLY A 218 -8.42 21.53 -10.22
CA GLY A 218 -9.46 20.58 -10.61
C GLY A 218 -8.92 19.14 -10.73
N LEU A 219 -9.72 18.27 -11.34
CA LEU A 219 -9.36 16.87 -11.61
C LEU A 219 -8.39 16.81 -12.79
N ALA A 220 -7.43 15.88 -12.76
CA ALA A 220 -6.57 15.65 -13.93
C ALA A 220 -7.38 15.09 -15.11
N GLU A 221 -8.45 14.34 -14.83
CA GLU A 221 -9.39 13.84 -15.82
C GLU A 221 -10.83 14.25 -15.47
N PRO A 222 -11.28 15.46 -15.86
CA PRO A 222 -12.67 15.87 -15.64
C PRO A 222 -13.66 15.07 -16.50
N PRO A 223 -14.91 14.90 -16.05
CA PRO A 223 -15.95 14.24 -16.84
C PRO A 223 -16.28 15.04 -18.10
N ASP A 224 -16.68 14.33 -19.16
CA ASP A 224 -17.11 14.90 -20.43
C ASP A 224 -18.38 14.22 -20.98
N ALA A 225 -18.77 14.55 -22.21
CA ALA A 225 -19.98 13.97 -22.82
C ALA A 225 -19.90 12.45 -23.03
N ALA A 226 -18.70 11.89 -23.25
CA ALA A 226 -18.49 10.45 -23.44
C ALA A 226 -18.37 9.72 -22.09
N TYR A 227 -17.76 10.36 -21.10
CA TYR A 227 -17.50 9.84 -19.75
C TYR A 227 -18.09 10.79 -18.69
N PRO A 228 -19.42 10.81 -18.51
CA PRO A 228 -20.11 11.86 -17.76
C PRO A 228 -20.08 11.70 -16.23
N PHE A 229 -19.52 10.61 -15.71
CA PHE A 229 -19.46 10.33 -14.27
C PHE A 229 -18.03 10.41 -13.75
N VAL A 230 -17.88 10.82 -12.48
CA VAL A 230 -16.61 10.70 -11.76
C VAL A 230 -16.63 9.40 -10.95
N LEU A 231 -15.71 8.47 -11.25
CA LEU A 231 -15.44 7.34 -10.37
C LEU A 231 -14.50 7.77 -9.25
N THR A 232 -14.91 7.51 -8.01
CA THR A 232 -14.02 7.51 -6.85
C THR A 232 -13.84 6.11 -6.29
N THR A 233 -12.70 5.87 -5.64
CA THR A 233 -12.36 4.56 -5.08
C THR A 233 -12.05 4.65 -3.60
N GLY A 234 -12.38 3.60 -2.85
CA GLY A 234 -12.03 3.53 -1.44
C GLY A 234 -12.09 2.13 -0.87
N ARG A 235 -12.39 2.03 0.42
CA ARG A 235 -12.25 0.81 1.20
C ARG A 235 -13.54 0.48 1.94
N LEU A 236 -13.69 -0.79 2.21
CA LEU A 236 -14.69 -1.35 3.10
C LEU A 236 -14.03 -1.75 4.41
N TYR A 237 -14.83 -1.73 5.46
CA TYR A 237 -14.47 -2.35 6.71
C TYR A 237 -14.29 -3.87 6.50
N GLY A 238 -13.43 -4.51 7.29
CA GLY A 238 -13.12 -5.93 7.15
C GLY A 238 -12.03 -6.26 6.14
N HIS A 239 -12.13 -5.78 4.88
CA HIS A 239 -11.13 -6.08 3.85
C HIS A 239 -9.90 -5.18 3.93
N TRP A 240 -8.72 -5.79 3.86
CA TRP A 240 -7.44 -5.07 3.78
C TRP A 240 -6.88 -5.14 2.36
N HIS A 241 -6.86 -3.99 1.68
CA HIS A 241 -6.33 -3.84 0.32
C HIS A 241 -6.80 -4.96 -0.62
N THR A 242 -5.90 -5.66 -1.29
CA THR A 242 -6.19 -6.63 -2.36
C THR A 242 -6.61 -8.00 -1.82
N GLN A 243 -7.12 -8.05 -0.58
CA GLN A 243 -7.68 -9.23 0.07
C GLN A 243 -6.75 -10.46 0.21
N THR A 244 -5.47 -10.38 -0.16
CA THR A 244 -4.55 -11.51 -0.05
C THR A 244 -4.57 -12.09 1.36
N ARG A 245 -4.51 -11.26 2.39
CA ARG A 245 -4.72 -11.73 3.77
C ARG A 245 -6.18 -11.95 4.13
N THR A 246 -7.01 -10.90 4.02
CA THR A 246 -8.34 -10.87 4.65
C THR A 246 -9.40 -11.67 3.91
N GLY A 247 -9.24 -11.89 2.60
CA GLY A 247 -10.13 -12.73 1.79
C GLY A 247 -10.07 -14.20 2.18
N ARG A 248 -9.01 -14.63 2.87
CA ARG A 248 -8.86 -15.98 3.44
C ARG A 248 -9.56 -16.15 4.79
N ILE A 249 -10.11 -15.09 5.37
CA ILE A 249 -10.82 -15.13 6.65
C ILE A 249 -12.32 -15.18 6.36
N GLU A 250 -12.93 -16.34 6.58
CA GLU A 250 -14.33 -16.60 6.21
C GLU A 250 -15.32 -15.55 6.76
N LYS A 251 -15.16 -15.17 8.03
CA LYS A 251 -16.00 -14.14 8.67
C LYS A 251 -15.91 -12.78 7.96
N ILE A 252 -14.73 -12.42 7.45
CA ILE A 252 -14.54 -11.15 6.72
C ILE A 252 -15.15 -11.27 5.32
N ARG A 253 -14.92 -12.40 4.65
CA ARG A 253 -15.49 -12.69 3.33
C ARG A 253 -17.02 -12.62 3.34
N GLN A 254 -17.67 -13.15 4.37
CA GLN A 254 -19.12 -13.09 4.53
C GLN A 254 -19.68 -11.66 4.73
N MET A 255 -18.88 -10.74 5.29
CA MET A 255 -19.31 -9.36 5.52
C MET A 255 -19.46 -8.57 4.21
N HIS A 256 -18.55 -8.81 3.27
CA HIS A 256 -18.54 -8.20 1.94
C HIS A 256 -18.13 -9.24 0.90
N PRO A 257 -19.07 -10.10 0.46
CA PRO A 257 -18.76 -11.25 -0.39
C PRO A 257 -18.47 -10.88 -1.85
N HIS A 258 -19.03 -9.77 -2.32
CA HIS A 258 -19.01 -9.40 -3.73
C HIS A 258 -18.62 -7.93 -3.92
N PRO A 259 -17.92 -7.61 -5.02
CA PRO A 259 -17.70 -6.23 -5.43
C PRO A 259 -19.02 -5.57 -5.81
N PHE A 260 -19.09 -4.24 -5.70
CA PHE A 260 -20.27 -3.45 -6.08
C PHE A 260 -19.85 -2.04 -6.52
N LEU A 261 -20.76 -1.36 -7.20
CA LEU A 261 -20.65 0.06 -7.52
C LEU A 261 -21.79 0.83 -6.85
N GLU A 262 -21.47 1.84 -6.05
CA GLU A 262 -22.48 2.75 -5.51
C GLU A 262 -22.84 3.82 -6.51
N ILE A 263 -24.16 4.03 -6.69
CA ILE A 263 -24.73 5.02 -7.60
C ILE A 263 -25.91 5.74 -6.92
N HIS A 264 -26.00 7.05 -7.14
CA HIS A 264 -27.10 7.84 -6.59
C HIS A 264 -28.44 7.50 -7.30
N PRO A 265 -29.59 7.46 -6.58
CA PRO A 265 -30.90 7.12 -7.17
C PRO A 265 -31.29 7.92 -8.42
N ARG A 266 -30.95 9.23 -8.47
CA ARG A 266 -31.20 10.09 -9.64
C ARG A 266 -30.43 9.63 -10.88
N ASP A 267 -29.20 9.19 -10.70
CA ASP A 267 -28.36 8.74 -11.81
C ASP A 267 -28.75 7.32 -12.25
N ALA A 268 -29.06 6.45 -11.30
CA ALA A 268 -29.59 5.11 -11.57
C ALA A 268 -30.88 5.18 -12.39
N ALA A 269 -31.83 6.04 -11.99
CA ALA A 269 -33.06 6.28 -12.75
C ALA A 269 -32.80 6.86 -14.15
N ARG A 270 -31.82 7.76 -14.29
CA ARG A 270 -31.44 8.37 -15.58
C ARG A 270 -30.89 7.35 -16.57
N ILE A 271 -30.14 6.35 -16.09
CA ILE A 271 -29.55 5.31 -16.94
C ILE A 271 -30.39 4.02 -16.98
N GLY A 272 -31.50 3.95 -16.24
CA GLY A 272 -32.39 2.78 -16.22
C GLY A 272 -31.80 1.56 -15.50
N VAL A 273 -31.05 1.76 -14.42
CA VAL A 273 -30.51 0.67 -13.59
C VAL A 273 -31.24 0.60 -12.25
N GLU A 274 -31.66 -0.61 -11.90
CA GLU A 274 -32.20 -0.94 -10.59
C GLU A 274 -31.11 -1.44 -9.64
N ASP A 275 -31.43 -1.52 -8.34
CA ASP A 275 -30.50 -2.11 -7.36
C ASP A 275 -30.16 -3.55 -7.73
N GLN A 276 -28.91 -3.94 -7.50
CA GLN A 276 -28.30 -5.21 -7.95
C GLN A 276 -28.22 -5.41 -9.47
N GLY A 277 -28.73 -4.47 -10.28
CA GLY A 277 -28.55 -4.49 -11.72
C GLY A 277 -27.08 -4.43 -12.10
N LEU A 278 -26.67 -5.24 -13.08
CA LEU A 278 -25.27 -5.28 -13.52
C LEU A 278 -24.95 -4.05 -14.38
N ILE A 279 -23.91 -3.31 -14.01
CA ILE A 279 -23.40 -2.16 -14.75
C ILE A 279 -22.02 -2.51 -15.31
N GLU A 280 -21.85 -2.30 -16.61
CA GLU A 280 -20.53 -2.22 -17.22
C GLU A 280 -20.03 -0.78 -17.13
N VAL A 281 -18.86 -0.62 -16.55
CA VAL A 281 -18.23 0.66 -16.28
C VAL A 281 -17.02 0.78 -17.19
N ARG A 282 -17.00 1.82 -18.02
CA ARG A 282 -15.96 2.05 -19.01
C ARG A 282 -15.23 3.35 -18.73
N SER A 283 -13.91 3.31 -18.81
CA SER A 283 -13.05 4.48 -18.83
C SER A 283 -12.35 4.60 -20.20
N ARG A 284 -11.43 5.55 -20.38
CA ARG A 284 -10.62 5.58 -21.61
C ARG A 284 -9.56 4.47 -21.68
N ARG A 285 -9.28 3.77 -20.56
CA ARG A 285 -8.22 2.75 -20.46
C ARG A 285 -8.74 1.32 -20.38
N GLY A 286 -9.90 1.13 -19.77
CA GLY A 286 -10.36 -0.21 -19.42
C GLY A 286 -11.83 -0.25 -19.00
N VAL A 287 -12.27 -1.47 -18.73
CA VAL A 287 -13.66 -1.82 -18.43
C VAL A 287 -13.73 -2.75 -17.22
N ALA A 288 -14.75 -2.56 -16.39
CA ALA A 288 -15.07 -3.45 -15.29
C ALA A 288 -16.59 -3.58 -15.13
N ARG A 289 -17.06 -4.60 -14.41
CA ARG A 289 -18.48 -4.89 -14.21
C ARG A 289 -18.79 -5.02 -12.73
N PHE A 290 -19.89 -4.39 -12.31
CA PHE A 290 -20.30 -4.38 -10.91
C PHE A 290 -21.82 -4.44 -10.79
N PRO A 291 -22.36 -5.21 -9.82
CA PRO A 291 -23.71 -5.01 -9.33
C PRO A 291 -23.86 -3.58 -8.79
N ALA A 292 -24.96 -2.92 -9.16
CA ALA A 292 -25.31 -1.62 -8.65
C ALA A 292 -25.75 -1.72 -7.19
N LYS A 293 -25.29 -0.77 -6.38
CA LYS A 293 -25.81 -0.49 -5.05
C LYS A 293 -26.39 0.92 -5.08
N VAL A 294 -27.71 1.02 -5.23
CA VAL A 294 -28.41 2.31 -5.34
C VAL A 294 -28.52 2.94 -3.96
N THR A 295 -27.88 4.09 -3.74
CA THR A 295 -27.80 4.72 -2.42
C THR A 295 -27.72 6.24 -2.48
N ALA A 296 -28.41 6.92 -1.57
CA ALA A 296 -28.31 8.38 -1.42
C ALA A 296 -27.03 8.85 -0.68
N ALA A 297 -26.16 7.91 -0.27
CA ALA A 297 -24.91 8.22 0.42
C ALA A 297 -23.80 8.76 -0.51
N ILE A 298 -23.98 8.66 -1.83
CA ILE A 298 -23.05 9.16 -2.85
C ILE A 298 -23.65 10.36 -3.59
N ALA A 299 -22.83 11.34 -3.97
CA ALA A 299 -23.32 12.53 -4.67
C ALA A 299 -23.76 12.21 -6.11
N PRO A 300 -24.81 12.88 -6.65
CA PRO A 300 -25.15 12.77 -8.06
C PRO A 300 -23.96 13.10 -8.99
N GLY A 301 -23.81 12.34 -10.07
CA GLY A 301 -22.68 12.44 -11.00
C GLY A 301 -21.37 11.78 -10.52
N THR A 302 -21.36 11.20 -9.31
CA THR A 302 -20.23 10.45 -8.76
C THR A 302 -20.63 9.00 -8.49
N VAL A 303 -19.72 8.07 -8.74
CA VAL A 303 -19.87 6.65 -8.41
C VAL A 303 -18.70 6.17 -7.56
N PHE A 304 -18.93 5.16 -6.73
CA PHE A 304 -17.89 4.61 -5.85
C PHE A 304 -17.70 3.11 -6.09
N VAL A 305 -16.44 2.69 -6.20
CA VAL A 305 -16.05 1.27 -6.25
C VAL A 305 -15.00 0.97 -5.18
N PRO A 306 -15.19 -0.06 -4.34
CA PRO A 306 -14.14 -0.47 -3.41
C PRO A 306 -12.98 -1.19 -4.12
N ILE A 307 -11.75 -0.89 -3.71
CA ILE A 307 -10.53 -1.35 -4.39
C ILE A 307 -10.15 -2.83 -4.16
N HIS A 308 -10.99 -3.58 -3.45
CA HIS A 308 -10.55 -4.81 -2.80
C HIS A 308 -10.40 -6.00 -3.75
N TRP A 309 -11.15 -6.03 -4.83
CA TRP A 309 -11.24 -7.20 -5.71
C TRP A 309 -10.25 -7.10 -6.86
N GLY A 310 -9.29 -8.03 -6.86
CA GLY A 310 -8.47 -8.40 -8.02
C GLY A 310 -9.02 -9.65 -8.70
N GLU A 311 -8.38 -10.07 -9.80
CA GLU A 311 -8.78 -11.24 -10.60
C GLU A 311 -8.88 -12.54 -9.80
N LEU A 312 -8.14 -12.70 -8.69
CA LEU A 312 -8.27 -13.89 -7.84
C LEU A 312 -9.61 -13.97 -7.10
N TRP A 313 -10.27 -12.83 -6.91
CA TRP A 313 -11.43 -12.70 -6.03
C TRP A 313 -12.73 -12.43 -6.79
N ALA A 314 -12.67 -11.78 -7.96
CA ALA A 314 -13.82 -11.55 -8.83
C ALA A 314 -13.39 -11.29 -10.27
N ASP A 315 -14.20 -11.76 -11.23
CA ASP A 315 -13.97 -11.54 -12.65
C ASP A 315 -14.31 -10.10 -13.05
N LYS A 316 -13.40 -9.45 -13.79
CA LYS A 316 -13.57 -8.09 -14.34
C LYS A 316 -14.08 -7.05 -13.33
N ALA A 317 -13.63 -7.12 -12.08
CA ALA A 317 -14.10 -6.25 -11.00
C ALA A 317 -12.98 -5.37 -10.39
N GLU A 318 -11.90 -5.16 -11.13
CA GLU A 318 -10.75 -4.40 -10.67
C GLU A 318 -10.98 -2.90 -10.82
N ALA A 319 -11.12 -2.20 -9.68
CA ALA A 319 -11.34 -0.76 -9.66
C ALA A 319 -10.26 0.03 -10.44
N ASN A 320 -9.01 -0.42 -10.33
CA ASN A 320 -7.87 0.25 -10.96
C ASN A 320 -7.73 -0.01 -12.46
N ALA A 321 -8.52 -0.92 -13.05
CA ALA A 321 -8.59 -1.05 -14.51
C ALA A 321 -9.18 0.21 -15.18
N MET A 322 -9.83 1.07 -14.40
CA MET A 322 -10.42 2.31 -14.89
C MET A 322 -9.65 3.59 -14.52
N THR A 323 -8.79 3.52 -13.51
CA THR A 323 -8.02 4.70 -13.03
C THR A 323 -6.88 5.03 -13.99
N HIS A 324 -6.38 6.27 -13.93
CA HIS A 324 -5.32 6.76 -14.82
C HIS A 324 -3.99 7.01 -14.10
N ASP A 325 -2.94 7.15 -14.88
CA ASP A 325 -1.56 7.31 -14.42
C ASP A 325 -1.17 8.71 -13.96
N GLN A 326 -2.03 9.71 -14.18
CA GLN A 326 -1.75 11.08 -13.75
C GLN A 326 -1.50 11.14 -12.24
N SER A 327 -0.44 11.84 -11.86
CA SER A 327 0.04 11.92 -10.49
C SER A 327 0.39 13.34 -10.08
N CYS A 328 0.42 13.57 -8.76
CA CYS A 328 0.88 14.83 -8.20
C CYS A 328 2.31 15.14 -8.70
N PRO A 329 2.57 16.34 -9.24
CA PRO A 329 3.88 16.68 -9.78
C PRO A 329 5.00 16.62 -8.73
N ASP A 330 4.68 16.82 -7.45
CA ASP A 330 5.65 16.83 -6.36
C ASP A 330 5.82 15.46 -5.71
N SER A 331 4.71 14.86 -5.22
CA SER A 331 4.77 13.58 -4.49
C SER A 331 4.78 12.35 -5.40
N LYS A 332 4.46 12.52 -6.69
CA LYS A 332 4.28 11.43 -7.67
C LYS A 332 3.19 10.43 -7.28
N GLN A 333 2.30 10.80 -6.36
CA GLN A 333 1.16 9.99 -5.96
C GLN A 333 0.06 10.04 -7.03
N PRO A 334 -0.47 8.91 -7.50
CA PRO A 334 -1.52 8.87 -8.52
C PRO A 334 -2.87 9.39 -8.02
N GLU A 335 -3.65 10.00 -8.91
CA GLU A 335 -5.01 10.48 -8.65
C GLU A 335 -6.03 9.31 -8.66
N LEU A 336 -5.96 8.44 -7.65
CA LEU A 336 -6.87 7.29 -7.53
C LEU A 336 -8.30 7.64 -7.07
N LYS A 337 -8.56 8.92 -6.75
CA LYS A 337 -9.83 9.36 -6.13
C LYS A 337 -10.80 9.96 -7.14
N ALA A 338 -10.39 10.12 -8.38
CA ALA A 338 -11.21 10.62 -9.46
C ALA A 338 -10.70 10.06 -10.80
N CYS A 339 -11.62 9.59 -11.63
CA CYS A 339 -11.40 9.45 -13.07
C CYS A 339 -12.75 9.50 -13.78
N ALA A 340 -12.77 9.87 -15.05
CA ALA A 340 -14.02 9.98 -15.81
C ALA A 340 -14.44 8.62 -16.35
N VAL A 341 -15.71 8.26 -16.14
CA VAL A 341 -16.26 6.96 -16.54
C VAL A 341 -17.65 7.10 -17.19
N GLN A 342 -17.99 6.10 -17.99
CA GLN A 342 -19.31 5.87 -18.58
C GLN A 342 -19.94 4.65 -17.92
N LEU A 343 -21.24 4.72 -17.63
CA LEU A 343 -22.02 3.62 -17.07
C LEU A 343 -22.95 3.07 -18.16
N ILE A 344 -22.91 1.75 -18.37
CA ILE A 344 -23.74 1.06 -19.34
C ILE A 344 -24.50 -0.05 -18.62
N PRO A 345 -25.84 0.00 -18.56
CA PRO A 345 -26.65 -1.09 -18.04
C PRO A 345 -26.44 -2.36 -18.87
N VAL A 346 -26.23 -3.50 -18.21
CA VAL A 346 -26.12 -4.80 -18.88
C VAL A 346 -27.47 -5.51 -18.81
N LEU A 347 -28.13 -5.71 -19.97
CA LEU A 347 -29.42 -6.38 -20.05
C LEU A 347 -29.29 -7.88 -19.76
N ALA A 348 -30.28 -8.43 -19.05
CA ALA A 348 -30.31 -9.79 -18.53
C ALA A 348 -30.10 -10.91 -19.58
N GLU A 349 -30.45 -10.67 -20.84
CA GLU A 349 -30.26 -11.64 -21.93
C GLU A 349 -28.77 -11.95 -22.21
N SER A 350 -27.86 -11.04 -21.87
CA SER A 350 -26.41 -11.27 -22.03
C SER A 350 -25.78 -12.11 -20.91
N ILE A 351 -26.50 -12.33 -19.79
CA ILE A 351 -25.97 -13.01 -18.61
C ILE A 351 -26.01 -14.54 -18.77
N GLN A 352 -26.85 -15.08 -19.67
CA GLN A 352 -26.99 -16.53 -19.87
C GLN A 352 -25.74 -17.19 -20.47
N SER A 353 -24.85 -16.43 -21.11
CA SER A 353 -23.52 -16.88 -21.54
C SER A 353 -22.48 -16.83 -20.40
N ASP A 354 -22.70 -15.99 -19.39
CA ASP A 354 -21.73 -15.68 -18.33
C ASP A 354 -22.06 -16.40 -17.01
N TYR A 355 -23.21 -17.05 -16.85
CA TYR A 355 -23.58 -17.73 -15.60
C TYR A 355 -22.76 -18.99 -15.26
N ALA A 356 -21.94 -19.49 -16.18
CA ALA A 356 -20.90 -20.48 -15.85
C ALA A 356 -19.75 -19.86 -15.01
N ILE A 357 -19.66 -18.53 -14.93
CA ILE A 357 -18.50 -17.79 -14.40
C ILE A 357 -18.59 -17.56 -12.88
N VAL A 358 -19.79 -17.55 -12.28
CA VAL A 358 -19.95 -17.33 -10.82
C VAL A 358 -19.59 -18.58 -9.99
N ALA A 359 -19.61 -19.77 -10.60
CA ALA A 359 -19.41 -21.04 -9.89
C ALA A 359 -17.93 -21.45 -9.69
N LYS A 360 -16.95 -20.74 -10.28
CA LYS A 360 -15.53 -21.15 -10.20
C LYS A 360 -14.93 -21.02 -8.79
N ALA A 361 -15.60 -20.31 -7.88
CA ALA A 361 -15.14 -20.12 -6.50
C ALA A 361 -15.47 -21.27 -5.53
N LEU A 362 -16.12 -22.36 -5.99
CA LEU A 362 -16.55 -23.47 -5.13
C LEU A 362 -15.74 -24.77 -5.26
N GLU A 363 -14.75 -24.86 -6.16
CA GLU A 363 -14.00 -26.12 -6.38
C GLU A 363 -12.58 -26.19 -5.77
N ILE A 364 -12.06 -25.16 -5.10
CA ILE A 364 -10.74 -25.23 -4.45
C ILE A 364 -10.86 -25.70 -2.98
N SER A 365 -11.63 -26.77 -2.74
CA SER A 365 -11.76 -27.39 -1.42
C SER A 365 -11.41 -28.90 -1.39
N SER A 366 -10.67 -29.42 -2.37
CA SER A 366 -10.30 -30.85 -2.40
C SER A 366 -8.81 -31.17 -2.61
N VAL A 367 -7.91 -30.19 -2.55
CA VAL A 367 -6.46 -30.47 -2.56
C VAL A 367 -5.79 -29.84 -1.35
N SER A 368 -6.15 -30.33 -0.17
CA SER A 368 -5.39 -30.13 1.07
C SER A 368 -5.45 -31.40 1.93
N SER A 369 -5.20 -32.54 1.28
CA SER A 369 -4.89 -33.81 1.94
C SER A 369 -3.84 -34.57 1.13
N ALA A 370 -2.73 -33.90 0.82
CA ALA A 370 -1.43 -34.52 0.51
C ALA A 370 -0.42 -33.40 0.18
N LEU A 371 0.31 -32.93 1.20
CA LEU A 371 1.75 -32.62 1.22
C LEU A 371 2.07 -31.85 2.51
#